data_AF-A0A3B5LYQ2-F1
#
_entry.id   AF-A0A3B5LYQ2-F1
#
_cell.length_a   1.000
_cell.length_b   1.000
_cell.length_c   1.000
_cell.angle_alpha   90.00
_cell.angle_beta   90.00
_cell.angle_gamma   90.00
#
_symmetry.space_group_name_H-M   'P 1'
#
loop_
_entity.id
_entity.type
_entity.pdbx_description
1 polymer ?
#
loop_
_entity_poly.entity_id
_entity_poly.type
_entity_poly.pdbx_seq_one_letter_code
_entity_poly.pdbx_strand_id
1 'polypeptide(L)'
;MSAKLNALTSDSYIEVSQYRDQHFKGNRYEQEKLLKQSNTLYVGNLSFYTTEEQVHELFSKCGDVKRIIIGLDKIKKTACGFCFDASWSR
;
A
#
# COMPACT_ATOMS: atom_id res chain seq x y z
N MET A 1 35.99 -5.01 -3.94
CA MET A 1 35.06 -4.46 -4.96
C MET A 1 33.58 -4.81 -4.69
N SER A 2 33.13 -4.86 -3.42
CA SER A 2 31.74 -5.31 -3.08
C SER A 2 30.83 -4.17 -2.59
N ALA A 3 31.38 -3.11 -1.99
CA ALA A 3 30.58 -2.04 -1.37
C ALA A 3 29.86 -1.09 -2.36
N LYS A 4 30.30 -1.02 -3.64
CA LYS A 4 29.72 -0.10 -4.64
C LYS A 4 28.42 -0.60 -5.29
N LEU A 5 28.11 -1.89 -5.18
CA LEU A 5 26.89 -2.47 -5.76
C LEU A 5 25.66 -2.18 -4.89
N ASN A 6 25.80 -2.17 -3.56
CA ASN A 6 24.68 -1.97 -2.64
C ASN A 6 24.05 -0.57 -2.70
N ALA A 7 24.84 0.46 -3.04
CA ALA A 7 24.36 1.83 -3.15
C ALA A 7 23.49 2.07 -4.39
N LEU A 8 23.67 1.27 -5.45
CA LEU A 8 22.86 1.35 -6.67
C LEU A 8 21.57 0.52 -6.59
N THR A 9 21.45 -0.35 -5.59
CA THR A 9 20.28 -1.23 -5.38
C THR A 9 19.38 -0.76 -4.24
N SER A 10 19.69 0.37 -3.60
CA SER A 10 18.91 0.86 -2.44
C SER A 10 17.72 1.68 -2.92
N ASP A 11 16.59 1.02 -3.13
CA ASP A 11 15.33 1.71 -3.42
C ASP A 11 14.64 2.11 -2.12
N SER A 12 14.87 3.35 -1.70
CA SER A 12 14.27 3.91 -0.48
C SER A 12 12.74 3.96 -0.52
N TYR A 13 12.12 3.90 -1.70
CA TYR A 13 10.65 3.93 -1.83
C TYR A 13 9.99 2.59 -1.47
N ILE A 14 10.76 1.50 -1.48
CA ILE A 14 10.26 0.15 -1.16
C ILE A 14 10.47 -0.19 0.33
N GLU A 15 11.21 0.65 1.07
CA GLU A 15 11.43 0.43 2.50
C GLU A 15 10.14 0.53 3.30
N VAL A 16 9.97 -0.41 4.25
CA VAL A 16 8.79 -0.46 5.12
C VAL A 16 8.77 0.77 6.01
N SER A 17 7.70 1.57 5.89
CA SER A 17 7.51 2.79 6.69
C SER A 17 7.46 2.51 8.20
N GLN A 18 7.48 3.57 9.02
CA GLN A 18 7.37 3.44 10.48
C GLN A 18 5.97 3.01 10.96
N TYR A 19 4.94 3.13 10.11
CA TYR A 19 3.56 2.82 10.46
C TYR A 19 3.39 1.33 10.75
N ARG A 20 2.65 1.01 11.81
CA ARG A 20 2.28 -0.37 12.18
C ARG A 20 0.81 -0.40 12.60
N ASP A 21 0.07 -1.37 12.08
CA ASP A 21 -1.30 -1.62 12.50
C ASP A 21 -1.31 -2.19 13.92
N GLN A 22 -1.91 -1.44 14.85
CA GLN A 22 -2.03 -1.82 16.27
C GLN A 22 -3.05 -2.94 16.51
N HIS A 23 -3.96 -3.18 15.57
CA HIS A 23 -4.97 -4.23 15.67
C HIS A 23 -4.52 -5.55 15.03
N PHE A 24 -3.28 -5.62 14.54
CA PHE A 24 -2.73 -6.83 13.95
C PHE A 24 -2.60 -7.95 14.99
N LYS A 25 -3.15 -9.12 14.69
CA LYS A 25 -3.10 -10.31 15.55
C LYS A 25 -1.80 -11.10 15.33
N GLY A 26 -0.68 -10.58 15.81
CA GLY A 26 0.63 -11.22 15.73
C GLY A 26 1.74 -10.36 16.32
N ASN A 27 2.98 -10.82 16.26
CA ASN A 27 4.13 -10.05 16.76
C ASN A 27 4.68 -9.09 15.68
N ARG A 28 5.53 -8.14 16.09
CA ARG A 28 6.12 -7.14 15.19
C ARG A 28 6.95 -7.75 14.06
N TYR A 29 7.64 -8.86 14.33
CA TYR A 29 8.47 -9.55 13.34
C TYR A 29 7.61 -10.21 12.25
N GLU A 30 6.50 -10.85 12.64
CA GLU A 30 5.53 -11.42 11.71
C GLU A 30 4.88 -10.35 10.84
N GLN A 31 4.49 -9.22 11.44
CA GLN A 31 3.93 -8.10 10.70
C GLN A 31 4.92 -7.54 9.66
N GLU A 32 6.18 -7.37 10.04
CA GLU A 32 7.22 -6.89 9.12
C GLU A 32 7.50 -7.88 7.99
N LYS A 33 7.51 -9.19 8.29
CA LYS A 33 7.64 -10.24 7.28
C LYS A 33 6.49 -10.18 6.27
N LEU A 34 5.26 -10.00 6.74
CA LEU A 34 4.09 -9.85 5.87
C LEU A 34 4.15 -8.57 5.04
N LEU A 35 4.57 -7.44 5.62
CA LEU A 35 4.72 -6.18 4.89
C LEU A 35 5.73 -6.28 3.74
N LYS A 36 6.86 -6.97 3.94
CA LYS A 36 7.87 -7.21 2.90
C LYS A 36 7.40 -8.15 1.78
N GLN A 37 6.37 -8.94 2.03
CA GLN A 37 5.78 -9.88 1.06
C GLN A 37 4.39 -9.43 0.59
N SER A 38 3.94 -8.25 1.02
CA SER A 38 2.60 -7.75 0.75
C SER A 38 2.51 -7.21 -0.67
N ASN A 39 1.43 -7.58 -1.33
CA ASN A 39 1.01 -7.02 -2.61
C ASN A 39 -0.11 -5.98 -2.44
N THR A 40 -0.40 -5.60 -1.20
CA THR A 40 -1.43 -4.63 -0.83
C THR A 40 -0.78 -3.36 -0.30
N LEU A 41 -1.13 -2.23 -0.91
CA LEU A 41 -0.66 -0.90 -0.56
C LEU A 41 -1.78 -0.12 0.14
N TYR A 42 -1.41 0.62 1.18
CA TYR A 42 -2.27 1.63 1.79
C TYR A 42 -2.00 2.98 1.10
N VAL A 43 -3.08 3.61 0.62
CA VAL A 43 -3.02 4.92 -0.02
C VAL A 43 -3.84 5.88 0.82
N GLY A 44 -3.18 6.87 1.41
CA GLY A 44 -3.81 7.92 2.23
C GLY A 44 -3.87 9.26 1.52
N ASN A 45 -4.49 10.24 2.18
CA ASN A 45 -4.60 11.63 1.69
C ASN A 45 -5.31 11.75 0.33
N LEU A 46 -6.26 10.86 0.05
CA LEU A 46 -7.12 10.98 -1.11
C LEU A 46 -8.23 12.00 -0.83
N SER A 47 -8.71 12.65 -1.88
CA SER A 47 -9.89 13.51 -1.79
C SER A 47 -11.12 12.66 -1.45
N PHE A 48 -12.06 13.21 -0.69
CA PHE A 48 -13.34 12.54 -0.42
C PHE A 48 -14.19 12.33 -1.69
N TYR A 49 -13.85 13.05 -2.77
CA TYR A 49 -14.50 12.93 -4.07
C TYR A 49 -13.76 11.99 -5.03
N THR A 50 -12.63 11.41 -4.61
CA THR A 50 -11.90 10.45 -5.44
C THR A 50 -12.71 9.17 -5.58
N THR A 51 -12.94 8.74 -6.82
CA THR A 51 -13.71 7.51 -7.12
C THR A 51 -12.79 6.29 -7.28
N GLU A 52 -13.37 5.10 -7.22
CA GLU A 52 -12.63 3.85 -7.41
C GLU A 52 -11.98 3.78 -8.79
N GLU A 53 -12.68 4.26 -9.81
CA GLU A 53 -12.23 4.24 -11.19
C GLU A 53 -10.99 5.12 -11.39
N GLN A 54 -10.93 6.29 -10.73
CA GLN A 54 -9.77 7.18 -10.79
C GLN A 54 -8.53 6.53 -10.15
N VAL A 55 -8.73 5.85 -9.02
CA VAL A 55 -7.66 5.08 -8.35
C VAL A 55 -7.21 3.94 -9.27
N HIS A 56 -8.15 3.17 -9.81
CA HIS A 56 -7.88 2.07 -10.72
C HIS A 56 -7.07 2.50 -11.95
N GLU A 57 -7.50 3.57 -12.62
CA GLU A 57 -6.80 4.10 -13.80
C GLU A 57 -5.36 4.52 -13.47
N LEU A 58 -5.14 5.12 -12.30
CA LEU A 58 -3.81 5.52 -11.86
C LEU A 58 -2.92 4.31 -11.58
N PHE A 59 -3.38 3.35 -10.77
CA PHE A 59 -2.60 2.18 -10.38
C PHE A 59 -2.44 1.14 -11.50
N SER A 60 -3.35 1.13 -12.49
CA SER A 60 -3.22 0.30 -13.70
C SER A 60 -1.95 0.60 -14.50
N LYS A 61 -1.35 1.78 -14.34
CA LYS A 61 -0.08 2.14 -15.00
C LYS A 61 1.12 1.42 -14.39
N CYS A 62 1.02 1.00 -13.13
CA CYS A 62 2.08 0.30 -12.40
C CYS A 62 1.98 -1.22 -12.56
N GLY A 63 0.79 -1.75 -12.87
CA GLY A 63 0.56 -3.16 -13.07
C GLY A 63 -0.92 -3.55 -13.04
N ASP A 64 -1.18 -4.85 -13.09
CA ASP A 64 -2.54 -5.38 -13.06
C ASP A 64 -3.12 -5.29 -11.64
N VAL A 65 -4.15 -4.46 -11.49
CA VAL A 65 -4.87 -4.24 -10.22
C VAL A 65 -5.83 -5.41 -10.00
N LYS A 66 -5.68 -6.13 -8.89
CA LYS A 66 -6.54 -7.26 -8.52
C LYS A 66 -7.81 -6.80 -7.80
N ARG A 67 -7.67 -5.82 -6.90
CA ARG A 67 -8.78 -5.34 -6.06
C ARG A 67 -8.44 -3.99 -5.44
N ILE A 68 -9.40 -3.08 -5.47
CA ILE A 68 -9.37 -1.83 -4.70
C ILE A 68 -10.40 -1.92 -3.57
N ILE A 69 -10.06 -1.40 -2.40
CA ILE A 69 -10.95 -1.29 -1.25
C ILE A 69 -10.95 0.17 -0.80
N ILE A 70 -12.04 0.88 -1.07
CA ILE A 70 -12.19 2.26 -0.59
C ILE A 70 -12.46 2.27 0.91
N GLY A 71 -11.70 3.09 1.64
CA GLY A 71 -11.97 3.43 3.01
C GLY A 71 -13.28 4.20 3.12
N LEU A 72 -14.21 3.68 3.92
CA LEU A 72 -15.50 4.31 4.16
C LEU A 72 -15.58 4.82 5.60
N ASP A 73 -16.26 5.95 5.77
CA ASP A 73 -16.68 6.43 7.08
C ASP A 73 -17.60 5.39 7.74
N LYS A 74 -17.34 5.07 9.01
CA LYS A 74 -18.05 4.00 9.73
C LYS A 74 -19.55 4.29 9.85
N ILE A 75 -19.93 5.57 9.93
CA ILE A 75 -21.31 6.04 10.16
C ILE A 75 -21.98 6.37 8.83
N LYS A 76 -21.38 7.27 8.04
CA LYS A 76 -21.97 7.82 6.81
C LYS A 76 -21.78 6.93 5.58
N LYS A 77 -20.88 5.94 5.66
CA LYS A 77 -20.51 5.05 4.53
C LYS A 77 -20.04 5.81 3.28
N THR A 78 -19.56 7.04 3.46
CA THR A 78 -18.96 7.86 2.41
C THR A 78 -17.45 7.64 2.36
N ALA A 79 -16.81 7.85 1.21
CA ALA A 79 -15.36 7.75 1.09
C ALA A 79 -14.64 8.68 2.10
N CYS A 80 -13.66 8.15 2.82
CA CYS A 80 -12.95 8.87 3.89
C CYS A 80 -11.46 9.11 3.58
N GLY A 81 -11.11 9.22 2.30
CA GLY A 81 -9.81 9.73 1.87
C GLY A 81 -8.65 8.73 2.00
N PHE A 82 -8.94 7.44 2.08
CA PHE A 82 -7.95 6.39 1.94
C PHE A 82 -8.51 5.19 1.17
N CYS A 83 -7.62 4.41 0.57
CA CYS A 83 -7.97 3.11 -0.01
C CYS A 83 -6.84 2.10 0.19
N PHE A 84 -7.18 0.82 0.03
CA PHE A 84 -6.20 -0.25 -0.11
C PHE A 84 -6.23 -0.73 -1.55
N ASP A 85 -5.06 -0.78 -2.18
CA ASP A 85 -4.90 -1.30 -3.53
C ASP A 85 -4.11 -2.61 -3.48
N ALA A 86 -4.65 -3.68 -4.08
CA ALA A 86 -3.97 -4.96 -4.20
C ALA A 86 -3.56 -5.18 -5.66
N SER A 87 -2.27 -5.05 -5.94
CA SER A 87 -1.67 -5.20 -7.26
C SER A 87 -0.91 -6.52 -7.38
N TRP A 88 -0.81 -7.10 -8.57
CA TRP A 88 0.15 -8.19 -8.79
C TRP A 88 1.55 -7.63 -9.06
N SER A 89 2.56 -8.16 -8.36
CA SER A 89 3.94 -8.09 -8.86
C SER A 89 4.08 -9.09 -10.01
N ARG A 90 4.51 -8.62 -11.18
CA ARG A 90 5.02 -9.50 -12.24
C ARG A 90 6.38 -10.08 -11.86
#